data_AF-A0A9E3LLB0-F1
#
_entry.id   AF-A0A9E3LLB0-F1
#
_cell.length_a   1.000
_cell.length_b   1.000
_cell.length_c   1.000
_cell.angle_alpha   90.00
_cell.angle_beta   90.00
_cell.angle_gamma   90.00
#
_symmetry.space_group_name_H-M   'P 1'
#
loop_
_entity.id
_entity.type
_entity.pdbx_description
1 polymer ?
#
loop_
_entity_poly.entity_id
_entity_poly.type
_entity_poly.pdbx_seq_one_letter_code
_entity_poly.pdbx_strand_id
1 'polypeptide(L)' 'MADIAKRVRVTQIASALGRKPGQKETLVGLGLNKLRRTRELEDTPSVRGMIRAVAHLVKVEELS' A
#
# COMPACT_ATOMS: atom_id res chain seq x y z
N MET A 1 2.64 13.21 24.50
CA MET A 1 1.61 12.53 23.69
C MET A 1 2.29 11.38 23.01
N ALA A 2 2.05 10.16 23.49
CA ALA A 2 2.63 8.96 22.89
C ALA A 2 1.79 8.59 21.67
N ASP A 3 2.02 9.28 20.56
CA ASP A 3 1.54 8.81 19.27
C ASP A 3 2.37 7.58 18.92
N ILE A 4 1.85 6.42 19.31
CA ILE A 4 2.23 5.14 18.72
C ILE A 4 1.99 5.36 17.23
N ALA A 5 3.06 5.54 16.46
CA ALA A 5 2.97 5.77 15.02
C ALA A 5 2.23 4.58 14.43
N LYS A 6 0.93 4.74 14.18
CA LYS A 6 0.07 3.69 13.64
C LYS A 6 0.66 3.31 12.31
N ARG A 7 1.05 2.04 12.18
CA ARG A 7 1.64 1.53 10.95
C ARG A 7 0.65 0.60 10.29
N VAL A 8 0.66 0.63 8.97
CA VAL A 8 -0.09 -0.31 8.14
C VAL A 8 0.91 -1.16 7.39
N ARG A 9 0.72 -2.47 7.49
CA ARG A 9 1.42 -3.43 6.66
C ARG A 9 0.60 -3.64 5.39
N VAL A 10 1.20 -3.35 4.25
CA VAL A 10 0.56 -3.46 2.94
C VAL A 10 1.29 -4.53 2.12
N THR A 11 0.53 -5.50 1.61
CA THR A 11 1.05 -6.58 0.77
C THR A 11 0.39 -6.54 -0.59
N GLN A 12 1.17 -6.61 -1.67
CA GLN A 12 0.61 -6.74 -3.01
C GLN A 12 0.09 -8.16 -3.25
N ILE A 13 -1.22 -8.31 -3.45
CA ILE A 13 -1.86 -9.61 -3.69
C ILE A 13 -2.16 -9.88 -5.16
N ALA A 14 -2.19 -8.85 -6.00
CA ALA A 14 -2.45 -8.98 -7.43
C ALA A 14 -1.40 -8.24 -8.28
N SER A 15 -1.15 -8.76 -9.48
CA SER A 15 -0.13 -8.23 -10.39
C SER A 15 -0.49 -6.84 -10.92
N ALA A 16 0.55 -6.01 -11.11
CA ALA A 16 0.45 -4.70 -11.77
C ALA A 16 0.39 -4.78 -13.31
N LEU A 17 0.63 -5.97 -13.89
CA LEU A 17 0.56 -6.17 -15.34
C LEU A 17 -0.89 -5.97 -15.84
N GLY A 18 -1.06 -5.22 -16.92
CA GLY A 18 -2.38 -4.91 -17.49
C GLY A 18 -3.20 -3.89 -16.69
N ARG A 19 -2.62 -3.26 -15.66
CA ARG A 19 -3.29 -2.20 -14.89
C ARG A 19 -3.05 -0.82 -15.51
N LYS A 20 -3.93 0.13 -15.19
CA LYS A 20 -3.80 1.52 -15.68
C LYS A 20 -2.46 2.11 -15.21
N PRO A 21 -1.81 2.98 -16.00
CA PRO A 21 -0.50 3.56 -15.65
C PRO A 21 -0.44 4.15 -14.23
N GLY A 22 -1.45 4.93 -13.82
CA GLY A 22 -1.49 5.51 -12.48
C GLY A 22 -1.58 4.50 -11.34
N GLN A 23 -2.21 3.34 -11.54
CA GLN A 23 -2.23 2.26 -10.53
C GLN A 23 -0.86 1.61 -10.40
N LYS A 24 -0.16 1.42 -11.52
CA LYS A 24 1.20 0.87 -11.55
C LYS A 24 2.17 1.82 -10.84
N GLU A 25 2.07 3.12 -11.12
CA GLU A 25 2.86 4.17 -10.46
C GLU A 25 2.56 4.23 -8.96
N THR A 26 1.29 4.13 -8.56
CA THR A 26 0.89 4.09 -7.15
C THR A 26 1.53 2.91 -6.42
N LEU A 27 1.47 1.70 -7.01
CA LEU A 27 2.12 0.52 -6.44
C LEU A 27 3.64 0.71 -6.31
N VAL A 28 4.30 1.27 -7.32
CA VAL A 28 5.74 1.57 -7.27
C VAL A 28 6.05 2.62 -6.20
N GLY A 29 5.25 3.68 -6.08
CA GLY A 29 5.39 4.73 -5.06
C GLY A 29 5.23 4.19 -3.64
N LEU A 30 4.31 3.24 -3.43
CA LEU A 30 4.19 2.49 -2.18
C LEU A 30 5.33 1.48 -1.98
N GLY A 31 6.22 1.27 -2.96
CA GLY A 31 7.31 0.28 -2.92
C GLY A 31 6.84 -1.16 -3.10
N LEU A 32 5.65 -1.35 -3.66
CA LEU A 32 5.00 -2.62 -3.98
C LEU A 32 5.22 -2.96 -5.46
N ASN A 33 6.47 -3.17 -5.84
CA ASN A 33 6.87 -3.42 -7.23
C ASN A 33 6.95 -4.91 -7.62
N LYS A 34 6.53 -5.82 -6.73
CA LYS A 34 6.54 -7.26 -6.95
C LYS A 34 5.41 -7.93 -6.18
N LEU A 35 4.80 -8.94 -6.79
CA LEU A 35 3.74 -9.74 -6.17
C LEU A 35 4.22 -10.33 -4.83
N ARG A 36 3.35 -10.33 -3.82
CA ARG A 36 3.61 -10.75 -2.43
C ARG A 36 4.69 -9.93 -1.70
N ARG A 37 5.14 -8.81 -2.27
CA ARG A 37 5.97 -7.86 -1.54
C ARG A 37 5.13 -7.19 -0.47
N THR A 38 5.69 -7.11 0.72
CA THR A 38 5.08 -6.49 1.89
C THR A 38 5.90 -5.29 2.31
N ARG A 39 5.25 -4.20 2.70
CA ARG A 39 5.91 -3.02 3.24
C ARG A 39 5.10 -2.46 4.39
N GLU A 40 5.80 -2.02 5.42
CA GLU A 40 5.22 -1.28 6.53
C GLU A 40 5.32 0.21 6.22
N LEU A 41 4.20 0.90 6.33
CA LEU A 41 4.07 2.32 6.03
C LEU A 41 3.40 3.01 7.22
N GLU A 42 3.71 4.29 7.39
CA GLU A 42 3.02 5.13 8.36
C GLU A 42 1.58 5.38 7.92
N ASP A 43 0.65 5.28 8.87
CA ASP A 43 -0.77 5.52 8.63
C ASP A 43 -1.08 7.02 8.51
N THR A 44 -0.67 7.60 7.39
CA THR A 44 -0.98 8.98 7.03
C THR A 44 -2.19 9.02 6.08
N PRO A 45 -2.97 10.12 6.07
CA PRO A 45 -4.07 10.30 5.12
C PRO A 45 -3.63 10.14 3.66
N SER A 46 -2.42 10.58 3.33
CA SER A 46 -1.81 10.45 2.00
C SER A 46 -1.58 8.98 1.63
N VAL A 47 -0.99 8.18 2.54
CA VAL A 47 -0.79 6.74 2.32
C VAL A 47 -2.13 6.01 2.20
N ARG A 48 -3.12 6.32 3.05
CA ARG A 48 -4.47 5.74 2.90
C ARG A 48 -5.12 6.11 1.57
N GLY A 49 -4.92 7.34 1.08
CA GLY A 49 -5.40 7.77 -0.24
C GLY A 49 -4.81 6.94 -1.38
N MET A 50 -3.49 6.73 -1.35
CA MET A 50 -2.79 5.87 -2.32
C MET A 50 -3.28 4.41 -2.23
N ILE A 51 -3.40 3.85 -1.02
CA ILE A 51 -3.91 2.49 -0.81
C ILE A 51 -5.33 2.33 -1.39
N ARG A 52 -6.22 3.31 -1.16
CA ARG A 52 -7.59 3.29 -1.70
C ARG A 52 -7.62 3.22 -3.23
N ALA A 53 -6.72 3.93 -3.91
CA ALA A 53 -6.63 3.89 -5.37
C ALA A 53 -6.27 2.50 -5.93
N VAL A 54 -5.61 1.66 -5.12
CA VAL A 54 -5.18 0.30 -5.48
C VAL A 54 -5.74 -0.78 -4.55
N ALA A 55 -6.86 -0.51 -3.86
CA ALA A 55 -7.38 -1.37 -2.78
C ALA A 55 -7.64 -2.82 -3.19
N HIS A 56 -8.02 -3.05 -4.45
CA HIS A 56 -8.25 -4.38 -5.02
C HIS A 56 -6.96 -5.14 -5.40
N LEU A 57 -5.80 -4.49 -5.32
CA LEU A 57 -4.49 -5.08 -5.65
C LEU A 57 -3.65 -5.35 -4.40
N VAL A 58 -4.08 -4.86 -3.24
CA VAL A 58 -3.33 -4.92 -1.99
C VAL A 58 -4.16 -5.50 -0.85
N LYS A 59 -3.49 -6.16 0.08
CA LYS A 59 -4.01 -6.52 1.39
C LYS A 59 -3.40 -5.56 2.41
N VAL A 60 -4.22 -5.04 3.31
CA VAL A 60 -3.79 -4.12 4.37
C VAL A 60 -4.03 -4.79 5.72
N GLU A 61 -3.02 -4.77 6.58
CA GLU A 61 -3.06 -5.24 7.95
C GLU A 61 -2.67 -4.07 8.86
N GLU A 62 -3.53 -3.72 9.82
CA GLU A 62 -3.23 -2.66 10.78
C GLU A 62 -2.30 -3.22 11.87
N LEU A 63 -1.16 -2.55 12.10
CA LEU A 63 -0.25 -2.85 13.18
C LEU A 63 -0.62 -1.92 14.35
N SER A 64 -1.26 -2.51 15.36
CA SER A 64 -1.68 -1.86 16.60
C SER A 64 -0.51 -1.52 17.51
#